data_AF-A0A645AJU6-F1
#
_entry.id   AF-A0A645AJU6-F1
#
_cell.length_a   1.000
_cell.length_b   1.000
_cell.length_c   1.000
_cell.angle_alpha   90.00
_cell.angle_beta   90.00
_cell.angle_gamma   90.00
#
_symmetry.space_group_name_H-M   'P 1'
#
loop_
_entity.id
_entity.type
_entity.pdbx_description
1 polymer ?
#
loop_
_entity_poly.entity_id
_entity_poly.type
_entity_poly.pdbx_seq_one_letter_code
_entity_poly.pdbx_strand_id
1 'polypeptide(L)'
;MFPDKLVSISLLVKNNSALYRYINQNSKEKHIEVSEYIVELGFEDIERKNTKYDVNNIKILYMDYNVNKSELARIIGTTKQNLDQKLKSKKINNISYISDKFTDEEIDLIINVIRSRKHYYEDESKEIRIKIYHSKSNVEKYAILFKENQRIKINFDLPDIIIKEMTKYEFDKYQEQDMELLKIMYQDCSIEIFNDEEENDGLTPIYIEDSKLRSKINSRANVLNMNLEDYAKYLGFRSLNKRTYSSEQIKELLEQYKLDNNIIKIPIQSKDYIKIFRIAKNRGYKGLEEFVKSFGFKYERIVGREDINEKYKNILEQRYIVENKKVYINSLDPFYNRIFSYSYKKNMDLNEYIKKLGFNRIISPNELPENYIQYDWKKDVILNENYSFESILLFLDEIANENNEIYIDTESKDYWNLWKIANIRNISVNDLIEMLGYKRIYAWEDHKIERQHIKEEEPANDEKKYVDDLLKDLEKIQGSLEIVKNESERINRNQALVKKIKRLYHSKCQLCCTDENGFSVPPIEKEDGDLYVEVHHIKQISEISKINDESNMLIDSYKNVIVVCSYHHKYLHYHHGGFNDIIQEKDSQLYFKSKLGDKIKIYTNYHLSATSMGHID
;
A
#
# COMPACT_ATOMS: atom_id res chain seq x y z
N MET A 1 29.27 60.89 17.64
CA MET A 1 28.15 59.98 17.97
C MET A 1 28.52 58.57 17.51
N PHE A 2 29.23 57.80 18.36
CA PHE A 2 29.35 56.34 18.32
C PHE A 2 29.89 55.93 19.70
N PRO A 3 29.06 56.00 20.76
CA PRO A 3 29.52 55.77 22.14
C PRO A 3 30.12 54.37 22.33
N ASP A 4 29.65 53.39 21.56
CA ASP A 4 30.05 51.98 21.71
C ASP A 4 31.19 51.58 20.77
N LYS A 5 31.70 52.50 19.93
CA LYS A 5 32.78 52.26 18.94
C LYS A 5 32.53 51.08 17.97
N LEU A 6 31.30 50.59 17.85
CA LEU A 6 30.92 49.50 16.94
C LEU A 6 30.46 50.04 15.59
N VAL A 7 30.96 49.48 14.49
CA VAL A 7 30.63 49.89 13.11
C VAL A 7 30.37 48.67 12.23
N SER A 8 29.30 48.71 11.43
CA SER A 8 29.07 47.76 10.32
C SER A 8 29.39 48.45 9.00
N ILE A 9 30.29 47.87 8.21
CA ILE A 9 30.71 48.43 6.93
C ILE A 9 29.54 48.50 5.94
N SER A 10 28.69 47.46 5.89
CA SER A 10 27.51 47.46 5.01
C SER A 10 26.48 48.53 5.38
N LEU A 11 26.24 48.77 6.69
CA LEU A 11 25.40 49.87 7.16
C LEU A 11 26.04 51.23 6.90
N LEU A 12 27.37 51.34 6.99
CA LEU A 12 28.10 52.57 6.69
C LEU A 12 27.99 52.95 5.20
N VAL A 13 28.11 51.97 4.30
CA VAL A 13 27.91 52.14 2.85
C VAL A 13 26.50 52.63 2.55
N LYS A 14 25.49 52.04 3.23
CA LYS A 14 24.07 52.29 2.97
C LYS A 14 23.58 53.62 3.55
N ASN A 15 23.99 53.93 4.78
CA ASN A 15 23.45 55.06 5.53
C ASN A 15 24.33 56.31 5.45
N ASN A 16 25.61 56.17 5.11
CA ASN A 16 26.54 57.29 5.08
C ASN A 16 27.66 57.10 4.02
N SER A 17 27.26 57.02 2.77
CA SER A 17 28.13 56.70 1.63
C SER A 17 29.29 57.69 1.43
N ALA A 18 29.12 58.96 1.82
CA ALA A 18 30.18 59.97 1.79
C ALA A 18 31.29 59.66 2.80
N LEU A 19 30.92 59.28 4.03
CA LEU A 19 31.86 58.86 5.06
C LEU A 19 32.59 57.56 4.66
N TYR A 20 31.87 56.59 4.09
CA TYR A 20 32.49 55.37 3.56
C TYR A 20 33.53 55.68 2.47
N ARG A 21 33.23 56.59 1.52
CA ARG A 21 34.18 56.97 0.48
C ARG A 21 35.46 57.58 1.07
N TYR A 22 35.32 58.43 2.09
CA TYR A 22 36.46 59.02 2.78
C TYR A 22 37.32 57.96 3.49
N ILE A 23 36.69 57.05 4.24
CA ILE A 23 37.38 55.94 4.91
C ILE A 23 38.08 55.03 3.88
N ASN A 24 37.41 54.70 2.78
CA ASN A 24 37.98 53.86 1.72
C ASN A 24 39.17 54.54 1.04
N GLN A 25 39.09 55.84 0.76
CA GLN A 25 40.21 56.59 0.17
C GLN A 25 41.44 56.59 1.09
N ASN A 26 41.26 56.89 2.37
CA ASN A 26 42.36 56.89 3.34
C ASN A 26 42.94 55.47 3.56
N SER A 27 42.10 54.43 3.54
CA SER A 27 42.59 53.03 3.63
C SER A 27 43.51 52.67 2.45
N LYS A 28 43.17 53.15 1.23
CA LYS A 28 43.99 52.94 0.03
C LYS A 28 45.31 53.70 0.08
N GLU A 29 45.29 54.93 0.59
CA GLU A 29 46.50 55.73 0.79
C GLU A 29 47.46 55.09 1.81
N LYS A 30 46.93 54.36 2.80
CA LYS A 30 47.70 53.61 3.79
C LYS A 30 48.03 52.16 3.38
N HIS A 31 47.62 51.71 2.20
CA HIS A 31 47.79 50.33 1.73
C HIS A 31 47.21 49.25 2.68
N ILE A 32 46.14 49.56 3.39
CA ILE A 32 45.45 48.64 4.30
C ILE A 32 43.99 48.46 3.88
N GLU A 33 43.36 47.38 4.32
CA GLU A 33 41.93 47.17 4.05
C GLU A 33 41.06 48.17 4.83
N VAL A 34 39.88 48.52 4.30
CA VAL A 34 38.89 49.41 4.96
C VAL A 34 38.58 48.94 6.38
N SER A 35 38.45 47.62 6.57
CA SER A 35 38.17 47.00 7.88
C SER A 35 39.33 47.18 8.87
N GLU A 36 40.58 47.15 8.39
CA GLU A 36 41.78 47.41 9.22
C GLU A 36 41.93 48.88 9.56
N TYR A 37 41.61 49.76 8.61
CA TYR A 37 41.62 51.19 8.85
C TYR A 37 40.56 51.62 9.88
N ILE A 38 39.38 51.00 9.87
CA ILE A 38 38.34 51.23 10.89
C ILE A 38 38.83 50.80 12.29
N VAL A 39 39.55 49.68 12.38
CA VAL A 39 40.18 49.23 13.63
C VAL A 39 41.30 50.18 14.09
N GLU A 40 42.12 50.68 13.16
CA GLU A 40 43.16 51.69 13.46
C GLU A 40 42.56 53.00 14.00
N LEU A 41 41.38 53.38 13.51
CA LEU A 41 40.61 54.53 14.01
C LEU A 41 39.96 54.29 15.38
N GLY A 42 40.13 53.10 15.96
CA GLY A 42 39.63 52.73 17.28
C GLY A 42 38.18 52.26 17.30
N PHE A 43 37.66 51.78 16.16
CA PHE A 43 36.32 51.19 16.04
C PHE A 43 36.40 49.67 15.82
N GLU A 44 35.43 48.93 16.35
CA GLU A 44 35.29 47.49 16.11
C GLU A 44 34.35 47.24 14.92
N ASP A 45 34.85 46.55 13.89
CA ASP A 45 34.03 46.10 12.75
C ASP A 45 33.20 44.86 13.13
N ILE A 46 31.88 45.05 13.22
CA ILE A 46 30.92 44.01 13.61
C ILE A 46 30.90 42.89 12.55
N GLU A 47 31.24 43.18 11.29
CA GLU A 47 31.26 42.22 10.18
C GLU A 47 32.54 41.37 10.15
N ARG A 48 33.61 41.79 10.85
CA ARG A 48 34.83 41.00 11.05
C ARG A 48 34.67 39.87 12.07
N LYS A 49 33.54 39.79 12.80
CA LYS A 49 33.12 38.57 13.53
C LYS A 49 32.58 37.49 12.59
N ASN A 50 33.17 37.36 11.40
CA ASN A 50 32.97 36.21 10.55
C ASN A 50 33.57 34.99 11.25
N THR A 51 32.69 34.09 11.69
CA THR A 51 32.97 32.73 12.11
C THR A 51 34.17 32.14 11.36
N LYS A 52 35.34 32.07 12.01
CA LYS A 52 36.50 31.33 11.51
C LYS A 52 36.23 29.84 11.69
N TYR A 53 35.30 29.29 10.94
CA TYR A 53 35.19 27.84 10.81
C TYR A 53 36.06 27.35 9.67
N ASP A 54 36.80 26.28 9.92
CA ASP A 54 37.67 25.66 8.92
C ASP A 54 36.82 24.96 7.86
N VAL A 55 36.77 25.56 6.67
CA VAL A 55 36.03 25.03 5.51
C VAL A 55 36.57 23.65 5.11
N ASN A 56 37.85 23.36 5.35
CA ASN A 56 38.44 22.05 5.01
C ASN A 56 37.95 20.96 5.97
N ASN A 57 37.92 21.22 7.28
CA ASN A 57 37.35 20.27 8.24
C ASN A 57 35.87 20.03 7.97
N ILE A 58 35.12 21.07 7.61
CA ILE A 58 33.71 20.90 7.24
C ILE A 58 33.56 20.10 5.93
N LYS A 59 34.48 20.25 4.98
CA LYS A 59 34.52 19.41 3.77
C LYS A 59 34.77 17.95 4.12
N ILE A 60 35.77 17.64 4.94
CA ILE A 60 36.07 16.26 5.41
C ILE A 60 34.84 15.68 6.12
N LEU A 61 34.29 16.42 7.09
CA LEU A 61 33.10 16.01 7.82
C LEU A 61 31.93 15.70 6.87
N TYR A 62 31.68 16.57 5.89
CA TYR A 62 30.61 16.39 4.92
C TYR A 62 30.83 15.21 3.95
N MET A 63 32.07 14.99 3.52
CA MET A 63 32.42 13.93 2.56
C MET A 63 32.40 12.55 3.24
N ASP A 64 32.96 12.44 4.44
CA ASP A 64 33.26 11.13 5.06
C ASP A 64 32.29 10.72 6.16
N TYR A 65 31.44 11.63 6.67
CA TYR A 65 30.52 11.38 7.78
C TYR A 65 29.05 11.67 7.44
N ASN A 66 28.14 11.03 8.15
CA ASN A 66 26.68 11.16 7.99
C ASN A 66 26.18 12.51 8.49
N VAL A 67 26.24 13.53 7.63
CA VAL A 67 25.91 14.92 7.96
C VAL A 67 24.60 15.38 7.33
N ASN A 68 23.67 15.88 8.15
CA ASN A 68 22.54 16.68 7.67
C ASN A 68 23.00 18.12 7.40
N LYS A 69 23.02 18.53 6.12
CA LYS A 69 23.46 19.87 5.70
C LYS A 69 22.71 21.02 6.38
N SER A 70 21.39 20.87 6.54
CA SER A 70 20.56 21.93 7.12
C SER A 70 20.88 22.13 8.59
N GLU A 71 21.07 21.02 9.31
CA GLU A 71 21.45 21.02 10.72
C GLU A 71 22.87 21.57 10.92
N LEU A 72 23.84 21.11 10.12
CA LEU A 72 25.22 21.61 10.17
C LEU A 72 25.27 23.13 9.93
N ALA A 73 24.53 23.63 8.94
CA ALA A 73 24.44 25.07 8.67
C ALA A 73 23.88 25.84 9.88
N ARG A 74 22.83 25.31 10.53
CA ARG A 74 22.25 25.88 11.77
C ARG A 74 23.26 25.91 12.92
N ILE A 75 23.98 24.81 13.15
CA ILE A 75 24.97 24.69 14.23
C ILE A 75 26.07 25.74 14.03
N ILE A 76 26.63 25.80 12.82
CA ILE A 76 27.71 26.70 12.44
C ILE A 76 27.26 28.17 12.39
N GLY A 77 25.96 28.43 12.26
CA GLY A 77 25.40 29.80 12.20
C GLY A 77 25.49 30.41 10.80
N THR A 78 25.25 29.60 9.76
CA THR A 78 25.23 30.04 8.37
C THR A 78 23.99 29.52 7.62
N THR A 79 23.75 29.99 6.41
CA THR A 79 22.66 29.47 5.57
C THR A 79 23.11 28.22 4.82
N LYS A 80 22.18 27.29 4.55
CA LYS A 80 22.46 26.09 3.75
C LYS A 80 23.07 26.43 2.39
N GLN A 81 22.58 27.48 1.73
CA GLN A 81 23.09 27.93 0.42
C GLN A 81 24.53 28.43 0.50
N ASN A 82 24.86 29.24 1.52
CA ASN A 82 26.23 29.74 1.74
C ASN A 82 27.19 28.58 2.06
N LEU A 83 26.76 27.63 2.89
CA LEU A 83 27.53 26.42 3.17
C LEU A 83 27.79 25.61 1.89
N ASP A 84 26.77 25.38 1.06
CA ASP A 84 26.91 24.65 -0.20
C ASP A 84 27.86 25.37 -1.18
N GLN A 85 27.79 26.70 -1.25
CA GLN A 85 28.68 27.51 -2.08
C GLN A 85 30.14 27.40 -1.62
N LYS A 86 30.39 27.46 -0.30
CA LYS A 86 31.73 27.29 0.29
C LYS A 86 32.28 25.88 0.05
N LEU A 87 31.45 24.84 0.21
CA LEU A 87 31.81 23.45 -0.07
C LEU A 87 32.18 23.23 -1.55
N LYS A 88 31.49 23.86 -2.49
CA LYS A 88 31.74 23.76 -3.94
C LYS A 88 32.92 24.62 -4.44
N SER A 89 33.37 25.58 -3.64
CA SER A 89 34.44 26.49 -4.05
C SER A 89 35.79 25.75 -4.19
N LYS A 90 36.43 25.91 -5.36
CA LYS A 90 37.78 25.40 -5.68
C LYS A 90 38.91 26.22 -5.05
N LYS A 91 38.61 27.39 -4.46
CA LYS A 91 39.60 28.21 -3.76
C LYS A 91 39.94 27.54 -2.43
N ILE A 92 41.08 26.87 -2.41
CA ILE A 92 41.73 26.38 -1.19
C ILE A 92 42.21 27.63 -0.46
N ASN A 93 41.50 28.07 0.57
CA ASN A 93 42.10 28.98 1.54
C ASN A 93 43.10 28.13 2.34
N ASN A 94 44.40 28.33 2.08
CA ASN A 94 45.50 27.77 2.88
C ASN A 94 45.53 28.41 4.27
N ILE A 95 44.47 28.20 5.05
CA ILE A 95 44.49 28.51 6.48
C ILE A 95 45.08 27.29 7.15
N SER A 96 46.22 27.50 7.80
CA SER A 96 46.92 26.51 8.59
C SER A 96 45.98 25.81 9.56
N TYR A 97 46.02 24.49 9.51
CA TYR A 97 45.41 23.55 10.44
C TYR A 97 45.44 24.03 11.89
N ILE A 98 44.27 24.06 12.53
CA ILE A 98 44.16 24.06 13.98
C ILE A 98 43.10 23.02 14.35
N SER A 99 43.47 21.74 14.42
CA SER A 99 42.69 20.80 15.24
C SER A 99 42.98 21.15 16.70
N ASP A 100 42.23 22.08 17.26
CA ASP A 100 42.30 22.26 18.70
C ASP A 100 41.83 20.97 19.35
N LYS A 101 42.74 20.29 20.06
CA LYS A 101 42.36 19.19 20.95
C LYS A 101 41.29 19.68 21.92
N PHE A 102 40.42 18.78 22.34
CA PHE A 102 39.47 19.09 23.39
C PHE A 102 40.24 19.34 24.70
N THR A 103 39.82 20.35 25.45
CA THR A 103 40.28 20.54 26.84
C THR A 103 39.64 19.49 27.74
N ASP A 104 40.16 19.28 28.95
CA ASP A 104 39.60 18.29 29.88
C ASP A 104 38.13 18.61 30.23
N GLU A 105 37.79 19.89 30.39
CA GLU A 105 36.41 20.36 30.62
C GLU A 105 35.49 20.07 29.42
N GLU A 106 35.97 20.24 28.19
CA GLU A 106 35.22 19.91 26.97
C GLU A 106 35.02 18.39 26.85
N ILE A 107 36.04 17.60 27.19
CA ILE A 107 35.96 16.13 27.22
C ILE A 107 34.90 15.68 28.22
N ASP A 108 34.88 16.22 29.43
CA ASP A 108 33.89 15.88 30.45
C ASP A 108 32.47 16.20 29.98
N LEU A 109 32.26 17.34 29.31
CA LEU A 109 30.96 17.70 28.75
C LEU A 109 30.55 16.75 27.63
N ILE A 110 31.47 16.38 26.73
CA ILE A 110 31.23 15.41 25.66
C ILE A 110 30.88 14.04 26.25
N ILE A 111 31.59 13.58 27.28
CA ILE A 111 31.30 12.33 27.97
C ILE A 111 29.90 12.37 28.59
N ASN A 112 29.48 13.49 29.18
CA ASN A 112 28.12 13.63 29.70
C ASN A 112 27.05 13.53 28.60
N VAL A 113 27.32 14.07 27.40
CA VAL A 113 26.44 13.90 26.24
C VAL A 113 26.34 12.43 25.82
N ILE A 114 27.47 11.72 25.75
CA ILE A 114 27.54 10.29 25.43
C ILE A 114 26.78 9.45 26.45
N ARG A 115 26.99 9.70 27.75
CA ARG A 115 26.29 9.02 28.85
C ARG A 115 24.78 9.21 28.79
N SER A 116 24.33 10.36 28.30
CA SER A 116 22.91 10.64 28.08
C SER A 116 22.35 10.01 26.79
N ARG A 117 23.17 9.25 26.05
CA ARG A 117 22.85 8.63 24.75
C ARG A 117 22.34 9.63 23.72
N LYS A 118 22.86 10.85 23.74
CA LYS A 118 22.51 11.92 22.79
C LYS A 118 23.59 12.10 21.75
N HIS A 119 23.18 12.40 20.53
CA HIS A 119 24.09 12.79 19.45
C HIS A 119 24.20 14.31 19.32
N TYR A 120 23.24 15.05 19.88
CA TYR A 120 23.20 16.51 19.87
C TYR A 120 22.95 17.06 21.28
N TYR A 121 23.68 18.12 21.62
CA TYR A 121 23.51 18.91 22.84
C TYR A 121 23.58 20.39 22.52
N GLU A 122 22.70 21.19 23.13
CA GLU A 122 22.65 22.63 23.00
C GLU A 122 22.35 23.25 24.37
N ASP A 123 23.23 24.17 24.80
CA ASP A 123 23.05 25.02 25.97
C ASP A 123 23.05 26.47 25.49
N GLU A 124 21.86 27.07 25.42
CA GLU A 124 21.67 28.45 24.97
C GLU A 124 22.31 29.47 25.93
N SER A 125 22.38 29.16 27.22
CA SER A 125 22.92 30.08 28.23
C SER A 125 24.44 30.19 28.14
N LYS A 126 25.11 29.10 27.77
CA LYS A 126 26.56 29.05 27.58
C LYS A 126 26.99 29.16 26.11
N GLU A 127 26.05 29.28 25.19
CA GLU A 127 26.25 29.21 23.73
C GLU A 127 27.07 27.97 23.29
N ILE A 128 26.84 26.83 23.94
CA ILE A 128 27.54 25.57 23.65
C ILE A 128 26.67 24.68 22.76
N ARG A 129 27.25 24.12 21.70
CA ARG A 129 26.64 23.07 20.89
C ARG A 129 27.61 21.93 20.65
N ILE A 130 27.16 20.70 20.84
CA ILE A 130 27.94 19.49 20.59
C ILE A 130 27.16 18.60 19.64
N LYS A 131 27.82 18.11 18.59
CA LYS A 131 27.25 17.12 17.68
C LYS A 131 28.25 15.99 17.41
N ILE A 132 27.77 14.76 17.54
CA ILE A 132 28.52 13.54 17.26
C ILE A 132 28.07 13.00 15.90
N TYR A 133 29.02 12.63 15.05
CA TYR A 133 28.79 12.13 13.70
C TYR A 133 29.43 10.76 13.50
N HIS A 134 28.71 9.86 12.84
CA HIS A 134 29.21 8.56 12.39
C HIS A 134 29.81 8.64 11.00
N SER A 135 30.90 7.93 10.77
CA SER A 135 31.47 7.80 9.42
C SER A 135 30.52 7.02 8.48
N LYS A 136 30.57 7.35 7.19
CA LYS A 136 29.83 6.64 6.13
C LYS A 136 30.39 5.26 5.83
N SER A 137 31.69 5.06 6.05
CA SER A 137 32.43 3.88 5.57
C SER A 137 33.02 3.02 6.68
N ASN A 138 33.30 3.59 7.86
CA ASN A 138 33.87 2.85 8.98
C ASN A 138 33.05 3.07 10.26
N VAL A 139 32.41 2.01 10.74
CA VAL A 139 31.48 2.05 11.89
C VAL A 139 32.19 2.49 13.20
N GLU A 140 33.50 2.28 13.30
CA GLU A 140 34.31 2.64 14.48
C GLU A 140 34.89 4.06 14.41
N LYS A 141 34.63 4.80 13.32
CA LYS A 141 35.11 6.18 13.16
C LYS A 141 34.02 7.20 13.43
N TYR A 142 34.34 8.14 14.31
CA TYR A 142 33.45 9.21 14.73
C TYR A 142 34.11 10.57 14.56
N ALA A 143 33.28 11.59 14.34
CA ALA A 143 33.71 12.97 14.40
C ALA A 143 32.86 13.71 15.42
N ILE A 144 33.50 14.58 16.21
CA ILE A 144 32.80 15.44 17.18
C ILE A 144 33.01 16.89 16.79
N LEU A 145 31.89 17.58 16.56
CA LEU A 145 31.85 19.02 16.43
C LEU A 145 31.48 19.61 17.79
N PHE A 146 32.37 20.45 18.32
CA PHE A 146 32.15 21.24 19.51
C PHE A 146 32.16 22.72 19.12
N LYS A 147 31.09 23.43 19.45
CA LYS A 147 30.97 24.86 19.25
C LYS A 147 30.73 25.53 20.58
N GLU A 148 31.52 26.55 20.88
CA GLU A 148 31.33 27.45 22.02
C GLU A 148 31.44 28.88 21.50
N ASN A 149 30.38 29.66 21.68
CA ASN A 149 30.25 31.00 21.10
C ASN A 149 30.48 30.97 19.57
N GLN A 150 31.58 31.59 19.10
CA GLN A 150 31.97 31.61 17.67
C GLN A 150 33.11 30.62 17.34
N ARG A 151 33.66 29.91 18.34
CA ARG A 151 34.73 28.94 18.15
C ARG A 151 34.14 27.58 17.81
N ILE A 152 34.62 26.98 16.72
CA ILE A 152 34.19 25.65 16.26
C ILE A 152 35.42 24.75 16.21
N LYS A 153 35.38 23.63 16.93
CA LYS A 153 36.35 22.54 16.89
C LYS A 153 35.69 21.33 16.24
N ILE A 154 36.38 20.69 15.31
CA ILE A 154 35.95 19.42 14.72
C ILE A 154 37.13 18.46 14.87
N ASN A 155 36.96 17.41 15.66
CA ASN A 155 37.97 16.38 15.84
C ASN A 155 37.50 15.07 15.22
N PHE A 156 38.37 14.49 14.39
CA PHE A 156 38.21 13.20 13.73
C PHE A 156 39.00 12.09 14.45
N ASP A 157 40.08 12.46 15.13
CA ASP A 157 40.89 11.57 15.96
C ASP A 157 40.54 11.84 17.43
N LEU A 158 39.59 11.06 17.96
CA LEU A 158 39.08 11.25 19.31
C LEU A 158 40.01 10.64 20.37
N PRO A 159 40.15 11.26 21.55
CA PRO A 159 40.85 10.66 22.67
C PRO A 159 40.29 9.29 23.06
N ASP A 160 41.15 8.36 23.47
CA ASP A 160 40.78 6.99 23.88
C ASP A 160 39.68 6.95 24.95
N ILE A 161 39.66 7.95 25.85
CA ILE A 161 38.63 8.06 26.90
C ILE A 161 37.23 8.27 26.31
N ILE A 162 37.11 9.05 25.23
CA ILE A 162 35.85 9.28 24.53
C ILE A 162 35.46 8.00 23.79
N ILE A 163 36.39 7.38 23.06
CA ILE A 163 36.12 6.15 22.31
C ILE A 163 35.60 5.04 23.24
N LYS A 164 36.25 4.84 24.40
CA LYS A 164 35.80 3.86 25.41
C LYS A 164 34.38 4.13 25.91
N GLU A 165 34.04 5.38 26.19
CA GLU A 165 32.67 5.72 26.60
C GLU A 165 31.67 5.56 25.45
N MET A 166 32.05 5.87 24.20
CA MET A 166 31.19 5.66 23.03
C MET A 166 30.84 4.17 22.85
N THR A 167 31.81 3.27 22.93
CA THR A 167 31.57 1.82 22.88
C THR A 167 30.70 1.35 24.06
N LYS A 168 30.98 1.84 25.27
CA LYS A 168 30.20 1.48 26.47
C LYS A 168 28.72 1.88 26.36
N TYR A 169 28.43 2.98 25.70
CA TYR A 169 27.06 3.48 25.47
C TYR A 169 26.52 3.12 24.08
N GLU A 170 27.12 2.12 23.41
CA GLU A 170 26.64 1.49 22.18
C GLU A 170 26.56 2.41 20.94
N PHE A 171 27.41 3.44 20.86
CA PHE A 171 27.49 4.32 19.68
C PHE A 171 28.17 3.63 18.47
N ASP A 172 28.88 2.53 18.68
CA ASP A 172 29.39 1.60 17.66
C ASP A 172 28.29 0.72 17.06
N LYS A 173 27.27 0.42 17.85
CA LYS A 173 26.12 -0.34 17.39
C LYS A 173 25.05 0.56 16.76
N TYR A 174 24.59 1.57 17.48
CA TYR A 174 23.40 2.33 17.08
C TYR A 174 23.73 3.73 16.55
N GLN A 175 23.07 4.12 15.45
CA GLN A 175 23.12 5.50 14.95
C GLN A 175 22.10 6.40 15.69
N GLU A 176 22.14 7.71 15.42
CA GLU A 176 21.25 8.70 16.04
C GLU A 176 19.76 8.31 15.97
N GLN A 177 19.28 7.95 14.78
CA GLN A 177 17.87 7.53 14.59
C GLN A 177 17.52 6.25 15.36
N ASP A 178 18.47 5.32 15.49
CA ASP A 178 18.27 4.06 16.20
C ASP A 178 18.14 4.33 17.70
N MET A 179 19.01 5.18 18.26
CA MET A 179 18.95 5.60 19.67
C MET A 179 17.68 6.40 20.01
N GLU A 180 17.22 7.27 19.10
CA GLU A 180 15.95 7.98 19.25
C GLU A 180 14.77 7.00 19.30
N LEU A 181 14.76 6.01 18.40
CA LEU A 181 13.74 4.97 18.40
C LEU A 181 13.79 4.10 19.65
N LEU A 182 14.98 3.68 20.10
CA LEU A 182 15.16 2.95 21.36
C LEU A 182 14.54 3.71 22.53
N LYS A 183 14.83 5.02 22.64
CA LYS A 183 14.28 5.85 23.71
C LYS A 183 12.76 5.91 23.65
N ILE A 184 12.17 6.12 22.47
CA ILE A 184 10.71 6.12 22.29
C ILE A 184 10.13 4.76 22.67
N MET A 185 10.77 3.66 22.26
CA MET A 185 10.31 2.30 22.55
C MET A 185 10.34 2.00 24.05
N TYR A 186 11.39 2.41 24.77
CA TYR A 186 11.45 2.25 26.23
C TYR A 186 10.45 3.13 27.00
N GLN A 187 10.01 4.25 26.41
CA GLN A 187 9.08 5.19 27.06
C GLN A 187 7.61 4.92 26.74
N ASP A 188 7.31 4.56 25.49
CA ASP A 188 5.96 4.54 24.94
C ASP A 188 5.42 3.12 24.69
N CYS A 189 6.26 2.09 24.66
CA CYS A 189 5.79 0.71 24.50
C CYS A 189 5.44 0.07 25.84
N SER A 190 4.34 -0.67 25.87
CA SER A 190 4.02 -1.58 26.98
C SER A 190 5.04 -2.71 26.98
N ILE A 191 5.89 -2.76 28.01
CA ILE A 191 6.78 -3.90 28.26
C ILE A 191 5.94 -4.92 29.04
N GLU A 192 5.57 -6.02 28.39
CA GLU A 192 4.95 -7.15 29.08
C GLU A 192 6.07 -8.09 29.56
N ILE A 193 6.25 -8.21 30.87
CA ILE A 193 7.17 -9.19 31.45
C ILE A 193 6.47 -10.55 31.38
N PHE A 194 6.85 -11.39 30.43
CA PHE A 194 6.46 -12.79 30.40
C PHE A 194 7.36 -13.57 31.36
N ASN A 195 6.77 -14.22 32.35
CA ASN A 195 7.45 -15.14 33.26
C ASN A 195 7.44 -16.57 32.71
N ASP A 196 7.64 -16.75 31.40
CA ASP A 196 7.69 -18.09 30.81
C ASP A 196 9.16 -18.50 30.62
N GLU A 197 9.56 -19.53 31.37
CA GLU A 197 10.92 -20.10 31.39
C GLU A 197 11.34 -20.76 30.05
N GLU A 198 10.44 -20.86 29.07
CA GLU A 198 10.64 -21.60 27.82
C GLU A 198 11.13 -20.77 26.61
N GLU A 199 11.17 -19.43 26.69
CA GLU A 199 11.55 -18.56 25.55
C GLU A 199 12.66 -17.56 25.90
N ASN A 200 13.74 -18.01 26.54
CA ASN A 200 14.81 -17.12 26.96
C ASN A 200 15.81 -16.86 25.81
N ASP A 201 15.37 -16.15 24.77
CA ASP A 201 16.22 -15.68 23.65
C ASP A 201 17.00 -14.39 23.99
N GLY A 202 16.79 -13.84 25.20
CA GLY A 202 17.42 -12.61 25.68
C GLY A 202 16.85 -11.33 25.08
N LEU A 203 15.76 -11.41 24.30
CA LEU A 203 15.10 -10.24 23.71
C LEU A 203 13.95 -9.74 24.58
N THR A 204 13.78 -8.42 24.65
CA THR A 204 12.66 -7.84 25.39
C THR A 204 11.38 -7.91 24.54
N PRO A 205 10.33 -8.63 24.97
CA PRO A 205 9.06 -8.63 24.26
C PRO A 205 8.40 -7.24 24.38
N ILE A 206 8.02 -6.68 23.24
CA ILE A 206 7.37 -5.36 23.19
C ILE A 206 6.15 -5.40 22.29
N TYR A 207 5.21 -4.54 22.66
CA TYR A 207 4.03 -4.29 21.87
C TYR A 207 4.00 -2.85 21.34
N ILE A 208 3.92 -2.71 20.01
CA ILE A 208 3.92 -1.42 19.32
C ILE A 208 2.49 -1.10 18.86
N GLU A 209 1.74 -0.39 19.70
CA GLU A 209 0.39 0.09 19.37
C GLU A 209 0.40 1.27 18.40
N ASP A 210 1.31 2.22 18.60
CA ASP A 210 1.32 3.46 17.85
C ASP A 210 1.72 3.22 16.39
N SER A 211 0.76 3.45 15.49
CA SER A 211 0.96 3.38 14.04
C SER A 211 2.04 4.32 13.52
N LYS A 212 2.26 5.49 14.17
CA LYS A 212 3.32 6.44 13.81
C LYS A 212 4.68 5.87 14.19
N LEU A 213 4.83 5.34 15.40
CA LEU A 213 6.05 4.66 15.85
C LEU A 213 6.37 3.47 14.94
N ARG A 214 5.39 2.63 14.65
CA ARG A 214 5.55 1.50 13.73
C ARG A 214 5.99 1.93 12.33
N SER A 215 5.44 3.02 11.81
CA SER A 215 5.85 3.59 10.52
C SER A 215 7.30 4.09 10.54
N LYS A 216 7.72 4.78 11.60
CA LYS A 216 9.12 5.21 11.77
C LYS A 216 10.09 4.04 11.85
N ILE A 217 9.76 3.00 12.62
CA ILE A 217 10.57 1.79 12.74
C ILE A 217 10.68 1.08 11.38
N ASN A 218 9.57 0.91 10.66
CA ASN A 218 9.58 0.35 9.30
C ASN A 218 10.44 1.17 8.33
N SER A 219 10.30 2.49 8.34
CA SER A 219 11.09 3.36 7.47
C SER A 219 12.59 3.20 7.74
N ARG A 220 12.98 3.09 9.01
CA ARG A 220 14.37 2.89 9.40
C ARG A 220 14.87 1.48 9.04
N ALA A 221 14.07 0.45 9.30
CA ALA A 221 14.36 -0.93 8.92
C ALA A 221 14.64 -1.04 7.41
N ASN A 222 13.80 -0.41 6.58
CA ASN A 222 13.99 -0.37 5.13
C ASN A 222 15.30 0.30 4.70
N VAL A 223 15.70 1.40 5.36
CA VAL A 223 17.00 2.06 5.08
C VAL A 223 18.18 1.13 5.35
N LEU A 224 18.05 0.25 6.36
CA LEU A 224 19.05 -0.76 6.71
C LEU A 224 18.88 -2.08 5.94
N ASN A 225 17.96 -2.15 4.98
CA ASN A 225 17.58 -3.38 4.25
C ASN A 225 17.15 -4.53 5.17
N MET A 226 16.53 -4.21 6.31
CA MET A 226 15.97 -5.16 7.26
C MET A 226 14.44 -5.13 7.19
N ASN A 227 13.79 -6.26 7.46
CA ASN A 227 12.36 -6.25 7.74
C ASN A 227 12.09 -5.77 9.18
N LEU A 228 10.82 -5.50 9.52
CA LEU A 228 10.42 -4.99 10.84
C LEU A 228 10.90 -5.88 11.99
N GLU A 229 10.82 -7.20 11.80
CA GLU A 229 11.12 -8.17 12.85
C GLU A 229 12.63 -8.26 13.10
N ASP A 230 13.43 -8.34 12.03
CA ASP A 230 14.88 -8.36 12.10
C ASP A 230 15.43 -7.06 12.69
N TYR A 231 14.84 -5.92 12.33
CA TYR A 231 15.24 -4.64 12.90
C TYR A 231 14.83 -4.51 14.38
N ALA A 232 13.66 -5.04 14.78
CA ALA A 232 13.30 -5.10 16.20
C ALA A 232 14.30 -5.97 16.99
N LYS A 233 14.66 -7.14 16.46
CA LYS A 233 15.66 -8.04 17.08
C LYS A 233 17.03 -7.36 17.18
N TYR A 234 17.44 -6.63 16.15
CA TYR A 234 18.67 -5.83 16.14
C TYR A 234 18.73 -4.81 17.29
N LEU A 235 17.59 -4.17 17.59
CA LEU A 235 17.42 -3.25 18.71
C LEU A 235 17.29 -3.94 20.08
N GLY A 236 17.29 -5.28 20.13
CA GLY A 236 17.15 -6.08 21.35
C GLY A 236 15.71 -6.42 21.72
N PHE A 237 14.77 -6.31 20.77
CA PHE A 237 13.35 -6.46 21.00
C PHE A 237 12.69 -7.57 20.19
N ARG A 238 11.65 -8.17 20.75
CA ARG A 238 10.76 -9.10 20.06
C ARG A 238 9.39 -8.47 19.87
N SER A 239 8.98 -8.27 18.62
CA SER A 239 7.70 -7.65 18.28
C SER A 239 6.55 -8.64 18.47
N LEU A 240 5.61 -8.32 19.36
CA LEU A 240 4.39 -9.09 19.54
C LEU A 240 3.28 -8.56 18.61
N ASN A 241 2.68 -9.43 17.80
CA ASN A 241 1.52 -9.05 16.99
C ASN A 241 0.22 -9.29 17.78
N LYS A 242 -0.58 -8.24 18.00
CA LYS A 242 -1.91 -8.28 18.70
C LYS A 242 -2.98 -9.20 18.07
N ARG A 243 -2.65 -10.03 17.09
CA ARG A 243 -3.63 -10.77 16.27
C ARG A 243 -3.63 -12.28 16.46
N THR A 244 -2.77 -12.81 17.32
CA THR A 244 -2.91 -14.19 17.77
C THR A 244 -3.74 -14.19 19.04
N TYR A 245 -5.07 -14.37 18.87
CA TYR A 245 -5.91 -14.77 20.00
C TYR A 245 -5.26 -15.99 20.65
N SER A 246 -5.15 -16.02 21.98
CA SER A 246 -4.73 -17.26 22.66
C SER A 246 -5.77 -18.35 22.44
N SER A 247 -5.38 -19.61 22.63
CA SER A 247 -6.32 -20.73 22.53
C SER A 247 -7.45 -20.60 23.56
N GLU A 248 -7.16 -20.10 24.76
CA GLU A 248 -8.15 -19.77 25.79
C GLU A 248 -9.15 -18.69 25.32
N GLN A 249 -8.66 -17.58 24.76
CA GLN A 249 -9.52 -16.50 24.27
C GLN A 249 -10.44 -16.94 23.13
N ILE A 250 -9.96 -17.82 22.24
CA ILE A 250 -10.79 -18.39 21.17
C ILE A 250 -11.86 -19.30 21.78
N LYS A 251 -11.48 -20.11 22.77
CA LYS A 251 -12.42 -21.01 23.45
C LYS A 251 -13.52 -20.24 24.17
N GLU A 252 -13.17 -19.20 24.93
CA GLU A 252 -14.13 -18.29 25.57
C GLU A 252 -15.07 -17.63 24.55
N LEU A 253 -14.54 -17.19 23.40
CA LEU A 253 -15.34 -16.61 22.33
C LEU A 253 -16.29 -17.63 21.69
N LEU A 254 -15.87 -18.88 21.50
CA LEU A 254 -16.72 -19.95 21.00
C LEU A 254 -17.79 -20.35 22.02
N GLU A 255 -17.46 -20.40 23.32
CA GLU A 255 -18.39 -20.76 24.39
C GLU A 255 -19.60 -19.83 24.48
N GLN A 256 -19.47 -18.56 24.07
CA GLN A 256 -20.60 -17.61 23.97
C GLN A 256 -21.70 -18.07 23.01
N TYR A 257 -21.38 -18.95 22.06
CA TYR A 257 -22.30 -19.47 21.04
C TYR A 257 -22.67 -20.94 21.26
N LYS A 258 -22.38 -21.47 22.46
CA LYS A 258 -22.65 -22.86 22.82
C LYS A 258 -24.12 -23.07 23.14
N LEU A 259 -24.71 -24.11 22.54
CA LEU A 259 -26.01 -24.65 22.87
C LEU A 259 -25.88 -25.94 23.70
N ASP A 260 -27.02 -26.43 24.19
CA ASP A 260 -27.11 -27.73 24.86
C ASP A 260 -26.55 -28.83 23.94
N ASN A 261 -25.73 -29.72 24.50
CA ASN A 261 -24.98 -30.80 23.82
C ASN A 261 -23.63 -30.43 23.15
N ASN A 262 -22.96 -29.37 23.58
CA ASN A 262 -21.60 -29.01 23.11
C ASN A 262 -21.53 -28.65 21.61
N ILE A 263 -22.67 -28.17 21.09
CA ILE A 263 -22.84 -27.69 19.72
C ILE A 263 -22.67 -26.17 19.72
N ILE A 264 -21.81 -25.66 18.84
CA ILE A 264 -21.64 -24.23 18.60
C ILE A 264 -22.47 -23.82 17.39
N LYS A 265 -23.34 -22.82 17.56
CA LYS A 265 -24.10 -22.18 16.47
C LYS A 265 -23.84 -20.69 16.47
N ILE A 266 -22.98 -20.22 15.56
CA ILE A 266 -22.62 -18.81 15.46
C ILE A 266 -23.58 -18.15 14.44
N PRO A 267 -24.38 -17.14 14.83
CA PRO A 267 -25.20 -16.40 13.88
C PRO A 267 -24.35 -15.73 12.82
N ILE A 268 -24.66 -16.00 11.55
CA ILE A 268 -23.93 -15.49 10.37
C ILE A 268 -23.87 -13.95 10.36
N GLN A 269 -24.91 -13.31 10.91
CA GLN A 269 -25.02 -11.84 11.00
C GLN A 269 -24.21 -11.25 12.17
N SER A 270 -23.66 -12.06 13.06
CA SER A 270 -22.86 -11.55 14.19
C SER A 270 -21.51 -11.01 13.72
N LYS A 271 -21.02 -9.96 14.39
CA LYS A 271 -19.68 -9.42 14.15
C LYS A 271 -18.58 -10.46 14.41
N ASP A 272 -18.82 -11.39 15.32
CA ASP A 272 -17.87 -12.42 15.69
C ASP A 272 -17.80 -13.57 14.67
N TYR A 273 -18.84 -13.81 13.87
CA TYR A 273 -18.79 -14.82 12.81
C TYR A 273 -17.64 -14.57 11.81
N ILE A 274 -17.58 -13.37 11.24
CA ILE A 274 -16.53 -12.97 10.28
C ILE A 274 -15.15 -12.98 10.95
N LYS A 275 -15.10 -12.55 12.22
CA LYS A 275 -13.89 -12.49 13.02
C LYS A 275 -13.31 -13.89 13.28
N ILE A 276 -14.14 -14.84 13.72
CA ILE A 276 -13.77 -16.24 13.99
C ILE A 276 -13.36 -16.93 12.68
N PHE A 277 -14.07 -16.70 11.58
CA PHE A 277 -13.70 -17.22 10.26
C PHE A 277 -12.29 -16.76 9.83
N ARG A 278 -11.97 -15.47 10.03
CA ARG A 278 -10.63 -14.93 9.73
C ARG A 278 -9.55 -15.55 10.61
N ILE A 279 -9.83 -15.78 11.90
CA ILE A 279 -8.90 -16.45 12.82
C ILE A 279 -8.62 -17.88 12.35
N ALA A 280 -9.66 -18.62 11.98
CA ALA A 280 -9.57 -19.97 11.44
C ALA A 280 -8.66 -20.03 10.20
N LYS A 281 -8.93 -19.16 9.21
CA LYS A 281 -8.16 -19.11 7.97
C LYS A 281 -6.69 -18.74 8.20
N ASN A 282 -6.43 -17.73 9.04
CA ASN A 282 -5.06 -17.31 9.36
C ASN A 282 -4.25 -18.40 10.08
N ARG A 283 -4.93 -19.34 10.73
CA ARG A 283 -4.32 -20.51 11.38
C ARG A 283 -4.28 -21.76 10.47
N GLY A 284 -4.65 -21.62 9.19
CA GLY A 284 -4.53 -22.69 8.20
C GLY A 284 -5.70 -23.69 8.15
N TYR A 285 -6.81 -23.42 8.83
CA TYR A 285 -7.99 -24.29 8.79
C TYR A 285 -8.79 -24.07 7.51
N LYS A 286 -9.36 -25.14 6.95
CA LYS A 286 -10.14 -25.13 5.71
C LYS A 286 -11.58 -24.63 5.87
N GLY A 287 -11.98 -24.25 7.10
CA GLY A 287 -13.30 -23.69 7.38
C GLY A 287 -13.62 -23.63 8.88
N LEU A 288 -14.76 -23.03 9.20
CA LEU A 288 -15.22 -22.90 10.60
C LEU A 288 -15.49 -24.25 11.25
N GLU A 289 -15.97 -25.24 10.50
CA GLU A 289 -16.27 -26.56 11.05
C GLU A 289 -15.01 -27.25 11.59
N GLU A 290 -13.95 -27.30 10.79
CA GLU A 290 -12.66 -27.88 11.18
C GLU A 290 -12.04 -27.11 12.36
N PHE A 291 -12.11 -25.78 12.29
CA PHE A 291 -11.62 -24.91 13.33
C PHE A 291 -12.34 -25.13 14.67
N VAL A 292 -13.66 -25.11 14.69
CA VAL A 292 -14.46 -25.31 15.92
C VAL A 292 -14.27 -26.73 16.48
N LYS A 293 -14.15 -27.74 15.62
CA LYS A 293 -13.80 -29.11 16.03
C LYS A 293 -12.44 -29.21 16.72
N SER A 294 -11.45 -28.44 16.29
CA SER A 294 -10.13 -28.41 16.92
C SER A 294 -10.16 -27.97 18.40
N PHE A 295 -11.17 -27.20 18.80
CA PHE A 295 -11.39 -26.78 20.20
C PHE A 295 -12.32 -27.71 20.99
N GLY A 296 -12.67 -28.87 20.43
CA GLY A 296 -13.47 -29.90 21.11
C GLY A 296 -14.99 -29.66 21.04
N PHE A 297 -15.45 -28.79 20.15
CA PHE A 297 -16.87 -28.50 19.94
C PHE A 297 -17.40 -29.11 18.64
N LYS A 298 -18.70 -29.40 18.57
CA LYS A 298 -19.36 -29.72 17.30
C LYS A 298 -19.89 -28.42 16.68
N TYR A 299 -19.56 -28.15 15.42
CA TYR A 299 -20.14 -27.00 14.71
C TYR A 299 -21.42 -27.40 14.00
N GLU A 300 -22.49 -26.63 14.20
CA GLU A 300 -23.69 -26.74 13.37
C GLU A 300 -24.07 -25.35 12.81
N ARG A 301 -24.31 -25.30 11.51
CA ARG A 301 -24.78 -24.08 10.85
C ARG A 301 -26.20 -23.76 11.31
N ILE A 302 -26.51 -22.48 11.49
CA ILE A 302 -27.90 -22.01 11.51
C ILE A 302 -28.38 -22.02 10.06
N VAL A 303 -29.02 -23.12 9.65
CA VAL A 303 -29.67 -23.22 8.35
C VAL A 303 -31.15 -22.89 8.55
N GLY A 304 -31.64 -21.85 7.89
CA GLY A 304 -33.08 -21.65 7.73
C GLY A 304 -33.61 -22.69 6.74
N ARG A 305 -33.68 -23.97 7.14
CA ARG A 305 -34.21 -25.03 6.26
C ARG A 305 -35.73 -24.95 6.22
N GLU A 306 -36.28 -24.39 5.15
CA GLU A 306 -37.51 -24.95 4.58
C GLU A 306 -37.18 -26.31 3.96
N ASP A 307 -38.07 -27.31 4.09
CA ASP A 307 -37.93 -28.59 3.37
C ASP A 307 -37.83 -28.29 1.86
N ILE A 308 -36.82 -28.80 1.17
CA ILE A 308 -36.62 -28.55 -0.27
C ILE A 308 -37.86 -28.93 -1.08
N ASN A 309 -38.60 -29.98 -0.69
CA ASN A 309 -39.84 -30.35 -1.35
C ASN A 309 -40.92 -29.28 -1.12
N GLU A 310 -41.01 -28.73 0.08
CA GLU A 310 -41.94 -27.65 0.43
C GLU A 310 -41.58 -26.35 -0.28
N LYS A 311 -40.28 -26.01 -0.34
CA LYS A 311 -39.74 -24.88 -1.11
C LYS A 311 -40.07 -24.99 -2.59
N TYR A 312 -39.78 -26.13 -3.23
CA TYR A 312 -40.08 -26.32 -4.65
C TYR A 312 -41.58 -26.39 -4.92
N LYS A 313 -42.36 -26.96 -4.01
CA LYS A 313 -43.82 -26.93 -4.08
C LYS A 313 -44.33 -25.48 -4.04
N ASN A 314 -43.86 -24.66 -3.12
CA ASN A 314 -44.25 -23.25 -3.00
C ASN A 314 -43.88 -22.45 -4.25
N ILE A 315 -42.67 -22.66 -4.80
CA ILE A 315 -42.24 -22.00 -6.04
C ILE A 315 -43.15 -22.40 -7.22
N LEU A 316 -43.47 -23.70 -7.35
CA LEU A 316 -44.39 -24.18 -8.38
C LEU A 316 -45.78 -23.57 -8.23
N GLU A 317 -46.31 -23.49 -7.00
CA GLU A 317 -47.64 -22.94 -6.71
C GLU A 317 -47.73 -21.44 -7.02
N GLN A 318 -46.70 -20.68 -6.68
CA GLN A 318 -46.72 -19.23 -6.79
C GLN A 318 -46.43 -18.73 -8.21
N ARG A 319 -45.59 -19.45 -8.96
CA ARG A 319 -44.98 -18.90 -10.19
C ARG A 319 -45.31 -19.70 -11.45
N TYR A 320 -45.58 -21.00 -11.35
CA TYR A 320 -45.59 -21.86 -12.55
C TYR A 320 -46.92 -22.58 -12.79
N ILE A 321 -47.98 -22.29 -12.04
CA ILE A 321 -49.31 -22.84 -12.28
C ILE A 321 -49.87 -22.29 -13.61
N VAL A 322 -50.34 -23.19 -14.45
CA VAL A 322 -51.11 -22.87 -15.67
C VAL A 322 -52.59 -22.97 -15.36
N GLU A 323 -53.06 -24.16 -14.96
CA GLU A 323 -54.43 -24.42 -14.53
C GLU A 323 -54.46 -25.59 -13.53
N ASN A 324 -55.24 -25.47 -12.44
CA ASN A 324 -55.34 -26.49 -11.39
C ASN A 324 -53.94 -26.90 -10.86
N LYS A 325 -53.65 -28.20 -10.88
CA LYS A 325 -52.34 -28.80 -10.51
C LYS A 325 -51.43 -28.98 -11.73
N LYS A 326 -51.68 -28.32 -12.86
CA LYS A 326 -50.79 -28.36 -14.02
C LYS A 326 -49.81 -27.20 -13.99
N VAL A 327 -48.53 -27.51 -14.18
CA VAL A 327 -47.44 -26.53 -14.16
C VAL A 327 -46.68 -26.53 -15.47
N TYR A 328 -46.25 -25.36 -15.91
CA TYR A 328 -45.35 -25.22 -17.05
C TYR A 328 -44.12 -24.44 -16.62
N ILE A 329 -42.96 -25.01 -16.89
CA ILE A 329 -41.65 -24.42 -16.59
C ILE A 329 -40.88 -24.39 -17.90
N ASN A 330 -40.40 -23.22 -18.31
CA ASN A 330 -39.58 -23.10 -19.51
C ASN A 330 -38.29 -23.91 -19.34
N SER A 331 -37.82 -24.59 -20.37
CA SER A 331 -36.52 -25.26 -20.32
C SER A 331 -35.34 -24.30 -20.15
N LEU A 332 -35.52 -23.03 -20.50
CA LEU A 332 -34.54 -21.95 -20.30
C LEU A 332 -34.61 -21.30 -18.92
N ASP A 333 -35.57 -21.68 -18.08
CA ASP A 333 -35.69 -21.17 -16.72
C ASP A 333 -34.61 -21.81 -15.81
N PRO A 334 -33.80 -21.04 -15.06
CA PRO A 334 -32.84 -21.61 -14.10
C PRO A 334 -33.48 -22.57 -13.10
N PHE A 335 -34.74 -22.33 -12.70
CA PHE A 335 -35.50 -23.22 -11.83
C PHE A 335 -35.74 -24.60 -12.47
N TYR A 336 -35.95 -24.65 -13.80
CA TYR A 336 -36.12 -25.91 -14.54
C TYR A 336 -34.91 -26.83 -14.40
N ASN A 337 -33.71 -26.30 -14.66
CA ASN A 337 -32.48 -27.07 -14.58
C ASN A 337 -32.19 -27.54 -13.16
N ARG A 338 -32.56 -26.74 -12.17
CA ARG A 338 -32.40 -27.07 -10.75
C ARG A 338 -33.31 -28.20 -10.31
N ILE A 339 -34.61 -28.12 -10.60
CA ILE A 339 -35.57 -29.16 -10.25
C ILE A 339 -35.30 -30.46 -11.01
N PHE A 340 -34.85 -30.36 -12.28
CA PHE A 340 -34.41 -31.49 -13.10
C PHE A 340 -33.18 -32.20 -12.54
N SER A 341 -32.15 -31.42 -12.17
CA SER A 341 -30.94 -31.98 -11.57
C SER A 341 -31.22 -32.65 -10.23
N TYR A 342 -32.14 -32.06 -9.44
CA TYR A 342 -32.57 -32.63 -8.16
C TYR A 342 -33.35 -33.93 -8.35
N SER A 343 -34.29 -34.00 -9.30
CA SER A 343 -35.03 -35.25 -9.58
C SER A 343 -34.08 -36.36 -10.04
N TYR A 344 -33.14 -36.03 -10.93
CA TYR A 344 -32.16 -36.97 -11.44
C TYR A 344 -31.28 -37.58 -10.34
N LYS A 345 -30.78 -36.76 -9.40
CA LYS A 345 -29.98 -37.23 -8.25
C LYS A 345 -30.74 -38.15 -7.30
N LYS A 346 -32.08 -38.07 -7.29
CA LYS A 346 -32.94 -38.98 -6.53
C LYS A 346 -33.40 -40.19 -7.35
N ASN A 347 -32.77 -40.43 -8.51
CA ASN A 347 -33.10 -41.49 -9.46
C ASN A 347 -34.57 -41.43 -9.92
N MET A 348 -35.11 -40.22 -10.08
CA MET A 348 -36.47 -39.97 -10.55
C MET A 348 -36.44 -39.14 -11.83
N ASP A 349 -37.36 -39.41 -12.76
CA ASP A 349 -37.59 -38.48 -13.87
C ASP A 349 -38.21 -37.17 -13.36
N LEU A 350 -37.98 -36.06 -14.05
CA LEU A 350 -38.52 -34.76 -13.64
C LEU A 350 -40.06 -34.78 -13.55
N ASN A 351 -40.74 -35.50 -14.44
CA ASN A 351 -42.19 -35.59 -14.39
C ASN A 351 -42.67 -36.39 -13.17
N GLU A 352 -41.95 -37.45 -12.81
CA GLU A 352 -42.23 -38.23 -11.60
C GLU A 352 -42.03 -37.39 -10.34
N TYR A 353 -40.97 -36.57 -10.33
CA TYR A 353 -40.68 -35.70 -9.21
C TYR A 353 -41.69 -34.56 -9.06
N ILE A 354 -42.07 -33.88 -10.15
CA ILE A 354 -43.14 -32.86 -10.12
C ILE A 354 -44.47 -33.47 -9.67
N LYS A 355 -44.76 -34.72 -10.09
CA LYS A 355 -45.92 -35.49 -9.63
C LYS A 355 -45.88 -35.82 -8.14
N LYS A 356 -44.69 -36.14 -7.61
CA LYS A 356 -44.47 -36.31 -6.16
C LYS A 356 -44.74 -35.02 -5.37
N LEU A 357 -44.43 -33.85 -5.94
CA LEU A 357 -44.76 -32.55 -5.36
C LEU A 357 -46.25 -32.18 -5.46
N GLY A 358 -47.04 -32.98 -6.20
CA GLY A 358 -48.48 -32.83 -6.34
C GLY A 358 -48.94 -32.15 -7.63
N PHE A 359 -48.07 -31.97 -8.63
CA PHE A 359 -48.38 -31.30 -9.89
C PHE A 359 -48.18 -32.22 -11.11
N ASN A 360 -48.79 -31.88 -12.24
CA ASN A 360 -48.52 -32.51 -13.53
C ASN A 360 -47.85 -31.49 -14.45
N ARG A 361 -46.70 -31.85 -15.03
CA ARG A 361 -45.98 -30.95 -15.92
C ARG A 361 -46.60 -30.94 -17.32
N ILE A 362 -46.79 -29.75 -17.88
CA ILE A 362 -47.04 -29.53 -19.31
C ILE A 362 -45.68 -29.50 -20.01
N ILE A 363 -45.49 -30.34 -21.02
CA ILE A 363 -44.19 -30.53 -21.67
C ILE A 363 -44.03 -29.58 -22.86
N SER A 364 -45.11 -29.42 -23.64
CA SER A 364 -45.09 -28.63 -24.87
C SER A 364 -45.73 -27.25 -24.67
N PRO A 365 -45.10 -26.16 -25.15
CA PRO A 365 -45.72 -24.84 -25.17
C PRO A 365 -47.06 -24.81 -25.94
N ASN A 366 -47.25 -25.74 -26.88
CA ASN A 366 -48.47 -25.85 -27.69
C ASN A 366 -49.70 -26.34 -26.89
N GLU A 367 -49.48 -26.85 -25.67
CA GLU A 367 -50.54 -27.31 -24.76
C GLU A 367 -50.97 -26.22 -23.76
N LEU A 368 -50.41 -25.01 -23.88
CA LEU A 368 -50.75 -23.86 -23.04
C LEU A 368 -52.04 -23.18 -23.53
N PRO A 369 -52.91 -22.71 -22.62
CA PRO A 369 -54.05 -21.87 -22.97
C PRO A 369 -53.61 -20.60 -23.71
N GLU A 370 -54.39 -20.14 -24.70
CA GLU A 370 -54.08 -18.95 -25.52
C GLU A 370 -53.90 -17.66 -24.69
N ASN A 371 -54.50 -17.61 -23.50
CA ASN A 371 -54.44 -16.49 -22.56
C ASN A 371 -53.45 -16.69 -21.41
N TYR A 372 -52.69 -17.78 -21.39
CA TYR A 372 -51.70 -18.01 -20.34
C TYR A 372 -50.51 -17.05 -20.50
N ILE A 373 -50.31 -16.20 -19.50
CA ILE A 373 -49.14 -15.36 -19.39
C ILE A 373 -48.08 -16.17 -18.66
N GLN A 374 -47.06 -16.60 -19.40
CA GLN A 374 -45.93 -17.30 -18.82
C GLN A 374 -45.24 -16.42 -17.79
N TYR A 375 -44.98 -16.99 -16.61
CA TYR A 375 -44.19 -16.31 -15.59
C TYR A 375 -42.83 -15.91 -16.16
N ASP A 376 -42.45 -14.67 -15.90
CA ASP A 376 -41.25 -14.03 -16.44
C ASP A 376 -40.14 -14.08 -15.37
N TRP A 377 -39.44 -15.21 -15.29
CA TRP A 377 -38.37 -15.44 -14.32
C TRP A 377 -37.25 -14.40 -14.43
N LYS A 378 -37.11 -13.74 -15.58
CA LYS A 378 -36.11 -12.68 -15.80
C LYS A 378 -36.38 -11.43 -14.96
N LYS A 379 -37.63 -11.17 -14.56
CA LYS A 379 -37.98 -10.05 -13.67
C LYS A 379 -37.57 -10.28 -12.22
N ASP A 380 -37.62 -11.52 -11.75
CA ASP A 380 -37.18 -11.90 -10.40
C ASP A 380 -35.65 -11.99 -10.27
N VAL A 381 -34.95 -12.17 -11.40
CA VAL A 381 -33.47 -12.11 -11.49
C VAL A 381 -32.95 -10.68 -11.37
N ILE A 382 -33.81 -9.66 -11.45
CA ILE A 382 -33.51 -8.29 -11.03
C ILE A 382 -33.48 -8.27 -9.49
N LEU A 383 -32.41 -8.83 -8.92
CA LEU A 383 -32.13 -8.76 -7.49
C LEU A 383 -32.10 -7.29 -7.06
N ASN A 384 -33.01 -6.95 -6.15
CA ASN A 384 -33.09 -5.65 -5.48
C ASN A 384 -31.71 -5.12 -5.12
N GLU A 385 -31.44 -3.88 -5.52
CA GLU A 385 -30.18 -3.13 -5.42
C GLU A 385 -29.63 -2.92 -3.99
N ASN A 386 -30.27 -3.53 -2.98
CA ASN A 386 -29.77 -3.61 -1.60
C ASN A 386 -29.32 -5.05 -1.30
N TYR A 387 -28.05 -5.37 -1.61
CA TYR A 387 -27.44 -6.65 -1.26
C TYR A 387 -27.21 -6.77 0.25
N SER A 388 -28.27 -7.17 0.97
CA SER A 388 -28.15 -7.63 2.35
C SER A 388 -27.46 -8.99 2.38
N PHE A 389 -26.86 -9.34 3.51
CA PHE A 389 -26.27 -10.67 3.72
C PHE A 389 -27.28 -11.81 3.50
N GLU A 390 -28.55 -11.50 3.74
CA GLU A 390 -29.69 -12.40 3.62
C GLU A 390 -30.06 -12.68 2.17
N SER A 391 -30.00 -11.67 1.27
CA SER A 391 -30.27 -11.88 -0.15
C SER A 391 -29.21 -12.75 -0.83
N ILE A 392 -27.94 -12.61 -0.44
CA ILE A 392 -26.85 -13.46 -0.92
C ILE A 392 -27.03 -14.89 -0.42
N LEU A 393 -27.38 -15.07 0.86
CA LEU A 393 -27.64 -16.39 1.42
C LEU A 393 -28.80 -17.08 0.72
N LEU A 394 -29.90 -16.36 0.48
CA LEU A 394 -31.05 -16.87 -0.25
C LEU A 394 -30.66 -17.29 -1.67
N PHE A 395 -29.88 -16.47 -2.37
CA PHE A 395 -29.32 -16.81 -3.69
C PHE A 395 -28.44 -18.06 -3.64
N LEU A 396 -27.49 -18.16 -2.70
CA LEU A 396 -26.61 -19.32 -2.58
C LEU A 396 -27.38 -20.59 -2.16
N ASP A 397 -28.33 -20.50 -1.24
CA ASP A 397 -29.25 -21.58 -0.87
C ASP A 397 -30.13 -22.01 -2.04
N GLU A 398 -30.38 -21.10 -2.97
CA GLU A 398 -31.15 -21.38 -4.16
C GLU A 398 -30.33 -22.23 -5.16
N ILE A 399 -29.03 -21.98 -5.32
CA ILE A 399 -28.17 -22.69 -6.28
C ILE A 399 -27.39 -23.87 -5.68
N ALA A 400 -27.36 -24.01 -4.36
CA ALA A 400 -26.62 -25.05 -3.66
C ALA A 400 -27.24 -26.44 -3.77
N ASN A 401 -26.38 -27.45 -3.85
CA ASN A 401 -26.76 -28.84 -3.72
C ASN A 401 -26.87 -29.28 -2.24
N GLU A 402 -27.21 -30.55 -2.00
CA GLU A 402 -27.38 -31.11 -0.64
C GLU A 402 -26.10 -31.12 0.22
N ASN A 403 -24.93 -30.98 -0.41
CA ASN A 403 -23.61 -30.86 0.24
C ASN A 403 -23.16 -29.40 0.41
N ASN A 404 -24.05 -28.44 0.16
CA ASN A 404 -23.73 -27.01 0.07
C ASN A 404 -22.70 -26.68 -1.03
N GLU A 405 -22.60 -27.49 -2.07
CA GLU A 405 -21.72 -27.18 -3.21
C GLU A 405 -22.50 -26.39 -4.25
N ILE A 406 -21.87 -25.36 -4.80
CA ILE A 406 -22.45 -24.45 -5.78
C ILE A 406 -21.60 -24.42 -7.03
N TYR A 407 -22.23 -24.52 -8.19
CA TYR A 407 -21.60 -24.18 -9.46
C TYR A 407 -22.05 -22.78 -9.87
N ILE A 408 -21.09 -21.90 -10.12
CA ILE A 408 -21.34 -20.58 -10.68
C ILE A 408 -20.30 -20.33 -11.76
N ASP A 409 -20.77 -20.08 -12.98
CA ASP A 409 -19.91 -19.73 -14.11
C ASP A 409 -19.25 -18.36 -13.87
N THR A 410 -17.94 -18.28 -13.98
CA THR A 410 -17.15 -17.07 -13.78
C THR A 410 -17.56 -15.93 -14.72
N GLU A 411 -18.18 -16.27 -15.86
CA GLU A 411 -18.69 -15.29 -16.83
C GLU A 411 -20.12 -14.80 -16.50
N SER A 412 -20.82 -15.46 -15.57
CA SER A 412 -22.21 -15.15 -15.20
C SER A 412 -22.37 -13.88 -14.36
N LYS A 413 -23.49 -13.17 -14.53
CA LYS A 413 -23.87 -12.00 -13.73
C LYS A 413 -23.89 -12.29 -12.22
N ASP A 414 -24.30 -13.50 -11.85
CA ASP A 414 -24.34 -13.95 -10.47
C ASP A 414 -22.96 -14.05 -9.83
N TYR A 415 -21.97 -14.58 -10.57
CA TYR A 415 -20.58 -14.55 -10.15
C TYR A 415 -20.09 -13.13 -9.95
N TRP A 416 -20.43 -12.24 -10.89
CA TRP A 416 -20.05 -10.83 -10.82
C TRP A 416 -20.66 -10.12 -9.60
N ASN A 417 -21.89 -10.44 -9.23
CA ASN A 417 -22.52 -9.89 -8.04
C ASN A 417 -21.80 -10.35 -6.75
N LEU A 418 -21.45 -11.63 -6.66
CA LEU A 418 -20.63 -12.14 -5.56
C LEU A 418 -19.23 -11.50 -5.53
N TRP A 419 -18.61 -11.32 -6.70
CA TRP A 419 -17.30 -10.69 -6.86
C TRP A 419 -17.29 -9.23 -6.40
N LYS A 420 -18.32 -8.44 -6.74
CA LYS A 420 -18.47 -7.06 -6.25
C LYS A 420 -18.48 -7.02 -4.72
N ILE A 421 -19.22 -7.92 -4.09
CA ILE A 421 -19.38 -7.98 -2.62
C ILE A 421 -18.10 -8.48 -1.94
N ALA A 422 -17.45 -9.50 -2.51
CA ALA A 422 -16.17 -10.02 -2.05
C ALA A 422 -15.10 -8.92 -2.06
N ASN A 423 -15.06 -8.11 -3.12
CA ASN A 423 -14.13 -6.99 -3.26
C ASN A 423 -14.36 -5.85 -2.27
N ILE A 424 -15.61 -5.48 -2.01
CA ILE A 424 -15.93 -4.49 -0.95
C ILE A 424 -15.36 -4.95 0.39
N ARG A 425 -15.34 -6.27 0.63
CA ARG A 425 -14.87 -6.90 1.87
C ARG A 425 -13.40 -7.31 1.86
N ASN A 426 -12.71 -7.08 0.74
CA ASN A 426 -11.31 -7.43 0.54
C ASN A 426 -11.03 -8.93 0.82
N ILE A 427 -11.90 -9.80 0.30
CA ILE A 427 -11.79 -11.27 0.31
C ILE A 427 -12.03 -11.79 -1.11
N SER A 428 -11.62 -13.02 -1.41
CA SER A 428 -11.91 -13.64 -2.72
C SER A 428 -13.38 -14.08 -2.82
N VAL A 429 -13.86 -14.39 -4.04
CA VAL A 429 -15.21 -14.93 -4.23
C VAL A 429 -15.34 -16.30 -3.58
N ASN A 430 -14.31 -17.14 -3.72
CA ASN A 430 -14.26 -18.44 -3.05
C ASN A 430 -14.31 -18.28 -1.53
N ASP A 431 -13.58 -17.31 -0.97
CA ASP A 431 -13.64 -17.00 0.47
C ASP A 431 -15.01 -16.52 0.92
N LEU A 432 -15.69 -15.71 0.09
CA LEU A 432 -17.05 -15.27 0.37
C LEU A 432 -18.01 -16.46 0.40
N ILE A 433 -17.92 -17.35 -0.58
CA ILE A 433 -18.73 -18.57 -0.70
C ILE A 433 -18.48 -19.52 0.48
N GLU A 434 -17.20 -19.78 0.81
CA GLU A 434 -16.78 -20.61 1.94
C GLU A 434 -17.18 -20.02 3.28
N MET A 435 -17.02 -18.71 3.46
CA MET A 435 -17.48 -17.99 4.65
C MET A 435 -18.99 -18.16 4.84
N LEU A 436 -19.75 -18.22 3.75
CA LEU A 436 -21.20 -18.43 3.78
C LEU A 436 -21.58 -19.91 3.99
N GLY A 437 -20.59 -20.81 4.07
CA GLY A 437 -20.77 -22.23 4.35
C GLY A 437 -21.05 -23.08 3.11
N TYR A 438 -20.67 -22.59 1.93
CA TYR A 438 -20.79 -23.30 0.66
C TYR A 438 -19.41 -23.61 0.09
N LYS A 439 -19.35 -24.57 -0.83
CA LYS A 439 -18.14 -24.90 -1.57
C LYS A 439 -18.38 -24.64 -3.04
N ARG A 440 -17.55 -23.82 -3.69
CA ARG A 440 -17.64 -23.65 -5.14
C ARG A 440 -17.06 -24.89 -5.83
N ILE A 441 -17.78 -25.41 -6.81
CA ILE A 441 -17.31 -26.46 -7.73
C ILE A 441 -17.15 -25.89 -9.13
N TYR A 442 -16.20 -26.42 -9.89
CA TYR A 442 -15.85 -25.95 -11.22
C TYR A 442 -16.34 -26.95 -12.28
N ALA A 443 -16.74 -26.44 -13.46
CA ALA A 443 -17.28 -27.26 -14.57
C ALA A 443 -16.32 -28.36 -15.06
N TRP A 444 -15.05 -28.32 -14.66
CA TRP A 444 -14.00 -29.23 -15.10
C TRP A 444 -13.83 -30.44 -14.18
N GLU A 445 -14.48 -30.44 -13.02
CA GLU A 445 -14.55 -31.60 -12.13
C GLU A 445 -15.85 -32.38 -12.44
N ASP A 446 -15.72 -33.32 -13.38
CA ASP A 446 -16.59 -34.49 -13.63
C ASP A 446 -17.95 -34.38 -14.36
N HIS A 447 -18.31 -33.30 -15.08
CA HIS A 447 -19.50 -33.37 -15.98
C HIS A 447 -19.39 -32.60 -17.31
N LYS A 448 -19.71 -33.30 -18.42
CA LYS A 448 -19.95 -32.72 -19.75
C LYS A 448 -21.28 -31.96 -19.74
N ILE A 449 -21.26 -30.66 -19.47
CA ILE A 449 -22.42 -29.78 -19.62
C ILE A 449 -22.14 -28.83 -20.80
N GLU A 450 -22.96 -28.89 -21.85
CA GLU A 450 -22.90 -27.94 -22.97
C GLU A 450 -23.36 -26.55 -22.54
N ARG A 451 -22.58 -25.53 -22.93
CA ARG A 451 -22.79 -24.13 -22.59
C ARG A 451 -23.79 -23.47 -23.54
N GLN A 452 -24.77 -22.75 -23.01
CA GLN A 452 -25.49 -21.71 -23.76
C GLN A 452 -25.33 -20.36 -23.05
N HIS A 453 -24.77 -19.38 -23.77
CA HIS A 453 -24.66 -17.99 -23.35
C HIS A 453 -26.00 -17.27 -23.52
N ILE A 454 -26.45 -16.54 -22.50
CA ILE A 454 -27.58 -15.60 -22.60
C ILE A 454 -27.12 -14.22 -22.07
N LYS A 455 -27.39 -13.17 -22.87
CA LYS A 455 -27.14 -11.75 -22.60
C LYS A 455 -28.28 -11.11 -21.80
N GLU A 456 -27.99 -10.27 -20.81
CA GLU A 456 -28.96 -9.32 -20.22
C GLU A 456 -28.28 -8.00 -19.76
N GLU A 457 -28.97 -6.87 -19.95
CA GLU A 457 -28.49 -5.47 -19.79
C GLU A 457 -28.27 -5.03 -18.32
N GLU A 458 -27.39 -4.02 -18.13
CA GLU A 458 -26.89 -3.52 -16.84
C GLU A 458 -27.64 -2.26 -16.31
N PRO A 459 -27.78 -2.10 -14.97
CA PRO A 459 -28.22 -0.84 -14.37
C PRO A 459 -27.04 0.10 -14.05
N ALA A 460 -27.12 1.35 -14.53
CA ALA A 460 -26.01 2.29 -14.70
C ALA A 460 -25.59 3.16 -13.49
N ASN A 461 -26.24 3.07 -12.33
CA ASN A 461 -26.16 4.15 -11.32
C ASN A 461 -25.13 3.94 -10.19
N ASP A 462 -24.86 2.72 -9.75
CA ASP A 462 -23.88 2.44 -8.67
C ASP A 462 -22.44 2.27 -9.16
N GLU A 463 -22.26 1.84 -10.41
CA GLU A 463 -20.95 1.66 -11.04
C GLU A 463 -20.19 3.00 -11.09
N LYS A 464 -20.88 4.08 -11.41
CA LYS A 464 -20.29 5.41 -11.54
C LYS A 464 -19.65 5.89 -10.23
N LYS A 465 -20.33 5.70 -9.10
CA LYS A 465 -19.81 6.10 -7.78
C LYS A 465 -18.61 5.26 -7.35
N TYR A 466 -18.65 3.95 -7.59
CA TYR A 466 -17.54 3.04 -7.30
C TYR A 466 -16.30 3.36 -8.16
N VAL A 467 -16.51 3.59 -9.46
CA VAL A 467 -15.47 4.01 -10.42
C VAL A 467 -14.86 5.34 -9.97
N ASP A 468 -15.68 6.34 -9.62
CA ASP A 468 -15.22 7.65 -9.16
C ASP A 468 -14.35 7.56 -7.89
N ASP A 469 -14.71 6.72 -6.93
CA ASP A 469 -13.94 6.53 -5.70
C ASP A 469 -12.60 5.82 -5.95
N LEU A 470 -12.56 4.83 -6.84
CA LEU A 470 -11.32 4.18 -7.26
C LEU A 470 -10.40 5.12 -8.05
N LEU A 471 -10.95 5.97 -8.91
CA LEU A 471 -10.19 6.97 -9.66
C LEU A 471 -9.53 8.00 -8.72
N LYS A 472 -10.26 8.51 -7.72
CA LYS A 472 -9.70 9.42 -6.69
C LYS A 472 -8.54 8.77 -5.92
N ASP A 473 -8.64 7.49 -5.64
CA ASP A 473 -7.57 6.75 -4.95
C ASP A 473 -6.36 6.48 -5.85
N LEU A 474 -6.59 6.23 -7.14
CA LEU A 474 -5.53 6.09 -8.14
C LEU A 474 -4.79 7.41 -8.34
N GLU A 475 -5.49 8.56 -8.34
CA GLU A 475 -4.89 9.90 -8.37
C GLU A 475 -3.94 10.13 -7.20
N LYS A 476 -4.30 9.68 -5.98
CA LYS A 476 -3.44 9.83 -4.79
C LYS A 476 -2.16 8.98 -4.82
N ILE A 477 -2.12 7.91 -5.61
CA ILE A 477 -0.96 7.00 -5.69
C ILE A 477 0.10 7.52 -6.67
N GLN A 478 -0.29 8.39 -7.61
CA GLN A 478 0.63 8.99 -8.59
C GLN A 478 1.72 9.81 -7.88
N GLY A 479 2.99 9.57 -8.25
CA GLY A 479 4.15 10.35 -7.77
C GLY A 479 5.12 9.63 -6.82
N SER A 480 4.93 8.34 -6.51
CA SER A 480 5.80 7.55 -5.63
C SER A 480 6.61 6.49 -6.40
N LEU A 481 7.64 6.90 -7.14
CA LEU A 481 8.59 5.97 -7.75
C LEU A 481 9.91 5.93 -6.95
N GLU A 482 10.21 4.77 -6.37
CA GLU A 482 11.55 4.43 -5.87
C GLU A 482 12.39 3.87 -7.01
N ILE A 483 13.35 4.65 -7.50
CA ILE A 483 14.35 4.17 -8.47
C ILE A 483 15.49 3.51 -7.69
N VAL A 484 15.53 2.17 -7.69
CA VAL A 484 16.66 1.41 -7.15
C VAL A 484 17.67 1.18 -8.29
N LYS A 485 18.85 1.80 -8.19
CA LYS A 485 19.97 1.56 -9.12
C LYS A 485 20.69 0.26 -8.73
N ASN A 486 20.41 -0.84 -9.43
CA ASN A 486 21.28 -2.01 -9.49
C ASN A 486 21.75 -2.21 -10.95
N GLU A 487 22.82 -2.97 -11.16
CA GLU A 487 23.52 -3.18 -12.46
C GLU A 487 22.67 -3.75 -13.61
N SER A 488 21.38 -4.00 -13.37
CA SER A 488 20.33 -4.03 -14.38
C SER A 488 19.25 -3.04 -13.94
N GLU A 489 18.93 -2.02 -14.73
CA GLU A 489 17.83 -1.08 -14.46
C GLU A 489 16.48 -1.84 -14.46
N ARG A 490 16.14 -2.48 -13.35
CA ARG A 490 14.82 -3.07 -13.10
C ARG A 490 14.04 -2.11 -12.24
N ILE A 491 13.05 -1.47 -12.85
CA ILE A 491 12.17 -0.51 -12.18
C ILE A 491 11.19 -1.27 -11.30
N ASN A 492 11.13 -0.90 -10.01
CA ASN A 492 10.20 -1.46 -9.06
C ASN A 492 8.80 -0.89 -9.33
N ARG A 493 7.92 -1.68 -9.95
CA ARG A 493 6.56 -1.25 -10.31
C ARG A 493 5.73 -1.02 -9.05
N ASN A 494 4.92 0.03 -9.02
CA ASN A 494 4.04 0.28 -7.89
C ASN A 494 2.95 -0.81 -7.79
N GLN A 495 3.14 -1.77 -6.89
CA GLN A 495 2.21 -2.88 -6.69
C GLN A 495 0.82 -2.43 -6.22
N ALA A 496 0.73 -1.28 -5.55
CA ALA A 496 -0.56 -0.70 -5.15
C ALA A 496 -1.32 -0.15 -6.37
N LEU A 497 -0.62 0.51 -7.31
CA LEU A 497 -1.16 0.94 -8.59
C LEU A 497 -1.67 -0.26 -9.40
N VAL A 498 -0.84 -1.30 -9.55
CA VAL A 498 -1.18 -2.53 -10.29
C VAL A 498 -2.41 -3.21 -9.71
N LYS A 499 -2.53 -3.31 -8.38
CA LYS A 499 -3.71 -3.90 -7.74
C LYS A 499 -4.96 -3.04 -7.94
N LYS A 500 -4.87 -1.71 -7.75
CA LYS A 500 -6.03 -0.82 -7.89
C LYS A 500 -6.50 -0.69 -9.35
N ILE A 501 -5.61 -0.63 -10.33
CA ILE A 501 -6.00 -0.55 -11.74
C ILE A 501 -6.68 -1.84 -12.21
N LYS A 502 -6.20 -3.02 -11.76
CA LYS A 502 -6.90 -4.29 -12.01
C LYS A 502 -8.31 -4.28 -11.40
N ARG A 503 -8.46 -3.73 -10.19
CA ARG A 503 -9.77 -3.57 -9.53
C ARG A 503 -10.69 -2.59 -10.24
N LEU A 504 -10.17 -1.50 -10.82
CA LEU A 504 -10.95 -0.54 -11.60
C LEU A 504 -11.62 -1.21 -12.80
N TYR A 505 -10.91 -2.12 -13.45
CA TYR A 505 -11.42 -2.87 -14.61
C TYR A 505 -12.01 -4.22 -14.25
N HIS A 506 -12.22 -4.51 -12.97
CA HIS A 506 -12.77 -5.78 -12.51
C HIS A 506 -11.99 -7.00 -13.01
N SER A 507 -10.67 -6.85 -13.13
CA SER A 507 -9.77 -7.83 -13.74
C SER A 507 -10.19 -8.26 -15.16
N LYS A 508 -10.86 -7.38 -15.90
CA LYS A 508 -11.22 -7.56 -17.32
C LYS A 508 -10.19 -6.90 -18.23
N CYS A 509 -9.98 -7.52 -19.39
CA CYS A 509 -9.15 -6.96 -20.44
C CYS A 509 -9.90 -5.85 -21.18
N GLN A 510 -9.30 -4.67 -21.26
CA GLN A 510 -9.90 -3.49 -21.91
C GLN A 510 -10.02 -3.59 -23.45
N LEU A 511 -9.33 -4.58 -24.05
CA LEU A 511 -9.27 -4.77 -25.51
C LEU A 511 -10.12 -5.93 -26.02
N CYS A 512 -10.62 -6.80 -25.14
CA CYS A 512 -11.35 -7.99 -25.56
C CYS A 512 -12.64 -8.26 -24.78
N CYS A 513 -12.82 -7.57 -23.66
CA CYS A 513 -14.10 -7.55 -22.99
C CYS A 513 -14.92 -6.42 -23.59
N THR A 514 -16.02 -6.76 -24.24
CA THR A 514 -17.10 -5.81 -24.49
C THR A 514 -18.25 -6.16 -23.55
N ASP A 515 -18.89 -5.15 -22.97
CA ASP A 515 -20.06 -5.37 -22.13
C ASP A 515 -21.22 -6.02 -22.92
N GLU A 516 -21.16 -5.98 -24.25
CA GLU A 516 -22.19 -6.50 -25.16
C GLU A 516 -21.96 -7.94 -25.69
N ASN A 517 -20.72 -8.45 -25.79
CA ASN A 517 -20.42 -9.73 -26.46
C ASN A 517 -19.51 -10.68 -25.66
N GLY A 518 -19.25 -10.40 -24.38
CA GLY A 518 -18.38 -11.22 -23.55
C GLY A 518 -16.90 -11.07 -23.93
N PHE A 519 -16.07 -12.06 -23.59
CA PHE A 519 -14.65 -12.01 -23.91
C PHE A 519 -14.39 -12.60 -25.30
N SER A 520 -13.75 -11.83 -26.19
CA SER A 520 -13.28 -12.36 -27.48
C SER A 520 -12.04 -13.27 -27.34
N VAL A 521 -11.41 -13.29 -26.16
CA VAL A 521 -10.33 -14.22 -25.79
C VAL A 521 -10.74 -14.95 -24.50
N PRO A 522 -10.69 -16.30 -24.45
CA PRO A 522 -11.05 -17.04 -23.25
C PRO A 522 -10.31 -16.52 -22.00
N PRO A 523 -11.02 -16.17 -20.91
CA PRO A 523 -10.38 -15.71 -19.70
C PRO A 523 -9.66 -16.85 -18.99
N ILE A 524 -8.57 -16.53 -18.30
CA ILE A 524 -7.82 -17.48 -17.47
C ILE A 524 -8.23 -17.22 -16.02
N GLU A 525 -8.88 -18.18 -15.38
CA GLU A 525 -9.26 -18.11 -13.97
C GLU A 525 -8.16 -18.69 -13.07
N LYS A 526 -7.91 -18.04 -11.93
CA LYS A 526 -6.98 -18.51 -10.91
C LYS A 526 -7.69 -19.34 -9.84
N GLU A 527 -6.90 -20.02 -9.01
CA GLU A 527 -7.38 -20.82 -7.87
C GLU A 527 -8.25 -20.03 -6.87
N ASP A 528 -8.02 -18.72 -6.74
CA ASP A 528 -8.81 -17.82 -5.88
C ASP A 528 -10.12 -17.31 -6.54
N GLY A 529 -10.37 -17.69 -7.79
CA GLY A 529 -11.50 -17.24 -8.60
C GLY A 529 -11.28 -15.92 -9.34
N ASP A 530 -10.17 -15.21 -9.12
CA ASP A 530 -9.90 -13.98 -9.87
C ASP A 530 -9.43 -14.28 -11.31
N LEU A 531 -9.80 -13.39 -12.23
CA LEU A 531 -9.30 -13.46 -13.60
C LEU A 531 -7.83 -13.02 -13.68
N TYR A 532 -7.04 -13.77 -14.44
CA TYR A 532 -5.66 -13.43 -14.75
C TYR A 532 -5.59 -12.37 -15.86
N VAL A 533 -5.22 -11.16 -15.45
CA VAL A 533 -4.88 -10.04 -16.33
C VAL A 533 -3.55 -9.42 -15.94
N GLU A 534 -2.93 -8.76 -16.90
CA GLU A 534 -1.64 -8.11 -16.83
C GLU A 534 -1.82 -6.60 -16.99
N VAL A 535 -0.99 -5.83 -16.31
CA VAL A 535 -0.95 -4.37 -16.47
C VAL A 535 0.19 -4.05 -17.42
N HIS A 536 -0.14 -3.39 -18.52
CA HIS A 536 0.78 -2.99 -19.58
C HIS A 536 0.94 -1.48 -19.59
N HIS A 537 2.18 -0.99 -19.66
CA HIS A 537 2.46 0.43 -19.86
C HIS A 537 2.34 0.77 -21.34
N ILE A 538 1.54 1.77 -21.68
CA ILE A 538 1.28 2.20 -23.06
C ILE A 538 2.58 2.73 -23.69
N LYS A 539 3.23 3.70 -23.03
CA LYS A 539 4.59 4.11 -23.39
C LYS A 539 5.60 3.24 -22.66
N GLN A 540 6.47 2.57 -23.41
CA GLN A 540 7.50 1.71 -22.85
C GLN A 540 8.54 2.53 -22.08
N ILE A 541 8.88 2.03 -20.89
CA ILE A 541 9.78 2.73 -19.97
C ILE A 541 11.22 2.80 -20.53
N SER A 542 11.60 1.84 -21.38
CA SER A 542 12.91 1.76 -22.04
C SER A 542 13.14 2.80 -23.14
N GLU A 543 12.09 3.41 -23.72
CA GLU A 543 12.24 4.40 -24.80
C GLU A 543 12.52 5.84 -24.26
N ILE A 544 12.49 6.06 -22.94
CA ILE A 544 12.51 7.39 -22.31
C ILE A 544 13.89 7.76 -21.70
N SER A 545 14.92 6.91 -21.90
CA SER A 545 16.25 7.07 -21.29
C SER A 545 17.11 8.24 -21.81
N LYS A 546 16.52 9.32 -22.35
CA LYS A 546 17.25 10.46 -22.93
C LYS A 546 16.82 11.86 -22.48
N ILE A 547 15.83 12.03 -21.60
CA ILE A 547 15.39 13.38 -21.18
C ILE A 547 15.36 13.48 -19.65
N ASN A 548 16.24 14.31 -19.11
CA ASN A 548 16.29 14.71 -17.69
C ASN A 548 15.24 15.81 -17.43
N ASP A 549 13.96 15.47 -17.43
CA ASP A 549 12.90 16.38 -17.01
C ASP A 549 11.91 15.72 -16.04
N GLU A 550 11.16 16.55 -15.32
CA GLU A 550 10.08 16.21 -14.38
C GLU A 550 8.99 15.28 -14.98
N SER A 551 9.05 15.00 -16.29
CA SER A 551 8.22 14.06 -17.04
C SER A 551 8.40 12.59 -16.63
N ASN A 552 9.49 12.22 -15.95
CA ASN A 552 9.68 10.87 -15.39
C ASN A 552 8.65 10.51 -14.30
N MET A 553 7.97 11.50 -13.70
CA MET A 553 6.90 11.29 -12.71
C MET A 553 5.59 10.78 -13.33
N LEU A 554 5.43 10.82 -14.66
CA LEU A 554 4.20 10.44 -15.36
C LEU A 554 4.22 9.03 -15.97
N ILE A 555 5.33 8.29 -15.83
CA ILE A 555 5.53 7.01 -16.52
C ILE A 555 4.77 5.86 -15.83
N ASP A 556 4.93 5.69 -14.51
CA ASP A 556 4.18 4.69 -13.70
C ASP A 556 2.92 5.33 -13.12
N SER A 557 2.05 5.74 -14.03
CA SER A 557 0.82 6.49 -13.76
C SER A 557 -0.38 5.69 -14.24
N TYR A 558 -1.52 5.78 -13.54
CA TYR A 558 -2.75 5.16 -14.01
C TYR A 558 -3.10 5.61 -15.44
N LYS A 559 -2.76 6.85 -15.83
CA LYS A 559 -2.98 7.42 -17.18
C LYS A 559 -2.12 6.78 -18.29
N ASN A 560 -1.04 6.06 -17.94
CA ASN A 560 -0.12 5.44 -18.90
C ASN A 560 -0.16 3.90 -18.82
N VAL A 561 -1.18 3.32 -18.18
CA VAL A 561 -1.32 1.87 -18.07
C VAL A 561 -2.69 1.39 -18.55
N ILE A 562 -2.71 0.14 -19.03
CA ILE A 562 -3.89 -0.58 -19.46
C ILE A 562 -3.91 -1.98 -18.84
N VAL A 563 -5.10 -2.50 -18.54
CA VAL A 563 -5.35 -3.87 -18.10
C VAL A 563 -5.69 -4.75 -19.30
N VAL A 564 -4.92 -5.81 -19.53
CA VAL A 564 -5.04 -6.69 -20.69
C VAL A 564 -4.89 -8.16 -20.31
N CYS A 565 -5.49 -9.07 -21.09
CA CYS A 565 -5.22 -10.50 -20.95
C CYS A 565 -3.83 -10.85 -21.51
N SER A 566 -3.32 -12.04 -21.19
CA SER A 566 -1.99 -12.50 -21.63
C SER A 566 -1.81 -12.48 -23.15
N TYR A 567 -2.88 -12.78 -23.91
CA TYR A 567 -2.88 -12.66 -25.37
C TYR A 567 -2.67 -11.21 -25.82
N HIS A 568 -3.53 -10.30 -25.36
CA HIS A 568 -3.46 -8.89 -25.74
C HIS A 568 -2.20 -8.20 -25.23
N HIS A 569 -1.66 -8.62 -24.09
CA HIS A 569 -0.38 -8.12 -23.61
C HIS A 569 0.76 -8.45 -24.57
N LYS A 570 0.85 -9.69 -25.06
CA LYS A 570 1.83 -10.07 -26.09
C LYS A 570 1.54 -9.39 -27.42
N TYR A 571 0.27 -9.26 -27.79
CA TYR A 571 -0.14 -8.60 -29.04
C TYR A 571 0.33 -7.13 -29.07
N LEU A 572 0.13 -6.38 -27.98
CA LEU A 572 0.59 -4.99 -27.87
C LEU A 572 2.11 -4.84 -27.96
N HIS A 573 2.89 -5.82 -27.47
CA HIS A 573 4.36 -5.77 -27.56
C HIS A 573 4.90 -6.11 -28.94
N TYR A 574 4.35 -7.12 -29.60
CA TYR A 574 5.02 -7.77 -30.73
C TYR A 574 4.31 -7.59 -32.08
N HIS A 575 2.99 -7.46 -32.08
CA HIS A 575 2.24 -7.42 -33.34
C HIS A 575 2.57 -6.13 -34.09
N HIS A 576 3.11 -6.27 -35.30
CA HIS A 576 3.41 -5.19 -36.24
C HIS A 576 4.23 -4.03 -35.63
N GLY A 577 5.28 -4.39 -34.89
CA GLY A 577 6.23 -3.43 -34.30
C GLY A 577 5.78 -2.84 -32.97
N GLY A 578 4.66 -3.31 -32.42
CA GLY A 578 4.12 -2.90 -31.12
C GLY A 578 3.23 -1.66 -31.20
N PHE A 579 2.42 -1.50 -30.17
CA PHE A 579 1.40 -0.46 -30.03
C PHE A 579 1.76 0.45 -28.85
N ASN A 580 2.33 1.62 -29.14
CA ASN A 580 2.88 2.52 -28.12
C ASN A 580 2.08 3.81 -27.94
N ASP A 581 1.07 4.05 -28.81
CA ASP A 581 0.31 5.29 -28.84
C ASP A 581 -1.20 5.04 -28.85
N ILE A 582 -1.96 5.94 -28.21
CA ILE A 582 -3.43 5.97 -28.25
C ILE A 582 -3.87 7.19 -29.06
N ILE A 583 -4.79 6.98 -29.98
CA ILE A 583 -5.44 8.01 -30.79
C ILE A 583 -6.95 8.01 -30.52
N GLN A 584 -7.58 9.17 -30.69
CA GLN A 584 -9.04 9.29 -30.73
C GLN A 584 -9.48 9.58 -32.15
N GLU A 585 -10.44 8.81 -32.65
CA GLU A 585 -11.00 9.02 -33.97
C GLU A 585 -12.28 9.86 -33.93
N LYS A 586 -12.84 10.13 -35.13
CA LYS A 586 -14.03 10.96 -35.32
C LYS A 586 -15.27 10.43 -34.59
N ASP A 587 -15.28 9.15 -34.23
CA ASP A 587 -16.31 8.49 -33.44
C ASP A 587 -16.17 8.73 -31.92
N SER A 588 -15.21 9.57 -31.50
CA SER A 588 -14.83 9.80 -30.10
C SER A 588 -14.32 8.57 -29.35
N GLN A 589 -14.09 7.45 -30.04
CA GLN A 589 -13.57 6.22 -29.46
C GLN A 589 -12.03 6.23 -29.45
N LEU A 590 -11.44 5.51 -28.50
CA LEU A 590 -9.99 5.39 -28.37
C LEU A 590 -9.49 4.12 -29.06
N TYR A 591 -8.38 4.26 -29.77
CA TYR A 591 -7.69 3.18 -30.45
C TYR A 591 -6.21 3.21 -30.11
N PHE A 592 -5.58 2.05 -29.92
CA PHE A 592 -4.13 1.97 -30.02
C PHE A 592 -3.72 2.00 -31.48
N LYS A 593 -2.60 2.66 -31.74
CA LYS A 593 -1.95 2.70 -33.06
C LYS A 593 -0.59 2.00 -33.00
N SER A 594 -0.37 1.08 -33.93
CA SER A 594 0.94 0.41 -34.07
C SER A 594 1.94 1.30 -34.80
N LYS A 595 3.23 0.96 -34.69
CA LYS A 595 4.31 1.60 -35.48
C LYS A 595 4.09 1.48 -36.99
N LEU A 596 3.39 0.44 -37.44
CA LEU A 596 3.08 0.18 -38.86
C LEU A 596 1.69 0.69 -39.30
N GLY A 597 0.94 1.38 -38.42
CA GLY A 597 -0.30 2.07 -38.77
C GLY A 597 -1.60 1.29 -38.48
N ASP A 598 -1.52 0.02 -38.08
CA ASP A 598 -2.67 -0.75 -37.62
C ASP A 598 -3.29 -0.15 -36.37
N LYS A 599 -4.59 -0.43 -36.17
CA LYS A 599 -5.38 0.08 -35.07
C LYS A 599 -6.12 -1.03 -34.34
N ILE A 600 -6.17 -0.95 -33.01
CA ILE A 600 -7.00 -1.82 -32.17
C ILE A 600 -7.84 -0.96 -31.23
N LYS A 601 -9.15 -1.22 -31.20
CA LYS A 601 -10.12 -0.46 -30.41
C LYS A 601 -9.96 -0.76 -28.91
N ILE A 602 -10.09 0.27 -28.09
CA ILE A 602 -10.28 0.15 -26.65
C ILE A 602 -11.78 0.11 -26.38
N TYR A 603 -12.29 -0.99 -25.86
CA TYR A 603 -13.74 -1.19 -25.67
C TYR A 603 -14.22 -0.63 -24.34
N THR A 604 -13.46 -0.84 -23.26
CA THR A 604 -13.80 -0.33 -21.93
C THR A 604 -12.73 0.66 -21.47
N ASN A 605 -13.16 1.89 -21.15
CA ASN A 605 -12.27 2.95 -20.72
C ASN A 605 -12.88 3.80 -19.61
N TYR A 606 -12.26 3.79 -18.43
CA TYR A 606 -12.65 4.61 -17.28
C TYR A 606 -11.64 5.73 -16.98
N HIS A 607 -10.41 5.68 -17.49
CA HIS A 607 -9.33 6.56 -17.03
C HIS A 607 -8.39 7.12 -18.11
N LEU A 608 -8.41 6.60 -19.33
CA LEU A 608 -7.55 7.07 -20.43
C LEU A 608 -8.22 8.24 -21.14
N SER A 609 -7.44 9.24 -21.52
CA SER A 609 -7.87 10.36 -22.37
C SER A 609 -6.97 10.44 -23.61
N ALA A 610 -7.54 10.86 -24.73
CA ALA A 610 -6.79 11.14 -25.96
C ALA A 610 -5.70 12.20 -25.75
N THR A 611 -5.91 13.09 -24.77
CA THR A 611 -5.06 14.22 -24.42
C THR A 611 -4.13 13.85 -23.26
N SER A 612 -3.05 13.15 -23.59
CA SER A 612 -1.82 13.16 -22.80
C SER A 612 -0.60 13.21 -23.73
N MET A 613 -0.68 14.04 -24.77
CA MET A 613 0.42 14.28 -25.71
C MET A 613 0.36 15.73 -26.18
N GLY A 614 1.17 16.57 -25.55
CA GLY A 614 1.53 17.85 -26.15
C GLY A 614 2.26 17.59 -27.46
N HIS A 615 1.85 18.32 -28.49
CA HIS A 615 2.68 18.61 -29.63
C HIS A 615 4.01 19.18 -29.13
N ILE A 616 5.11 18.54 -29.49
CA ILE A 616 6.41 19.20 -29.60
C ILE A 616 6.60 19.36 -31.11
N ASP A 617 6.27 20.55 -31.60
CA ASP A 617 6.92 21.13 -32.78
C ASP A 617 8.14 21.93 -32.29
#